data_AF-A0A0S8G3Z7-F1
#
_entry.id   AF-A0A0S8G3Z7-F1
#
_cell.length_a   1.000
_cell.length_b   1.000
_cell.length_c   1.000
_cell.angle_alpha   90.00
_cell.angle_beta   90.00
_cell.angle_gamma   90.00
#
_symmetry.space_group_name_H-M   'P 1'
#
loop_
_entity.id
_entity.type
_entity.pdbx_description
1 polymer ?
#
loop_
_entity_poly.entity_id
_entity_poly.type
_entity_poly.pdbx_seq_one_letter_code
_entity_poly.pdbx_strand_id
1 'polypeptide(L)'
;MWAFAMTRQSYQAAQYWAQTHHLTHPVVHDPPPSTYYWMYSHGYIPQNTLTDRNFVVIYDAIGYNQTAIINAIEAHLSDISVVLPDESPIVVPGGGLEFDVTLKNWGTQAHTFHALLDGIFPDHTPVPINPLMGPV
;
A
#
# COMPACT_ATOMS: atom_id res chain seq x y z
N MET A 1 -2.93 7.20 1.77
CA MET A 1 -4.12 8.06 1.94
C MET A 1 -5.31 7.14 2.13
N TRP A 2 -6.13 7.39 3.15
CA TRP A 2 -7.28 6.55 3.48
C TRP A 2 -8.56 7.36 3.29
N ALA A 3 -9.59 6.75 2.70
CA ALA A 3 -10.90 7.36 2.53
C ALA A 3 -11.97 6.41 3.08
N PHE A 4 -12.86 6.93 3.92
CA PHE A 4 -13.96 6.17 4.50
C PHE A 4 -15.26 6.95 4.27
N ALA A 5 -16.31 6.26 3.84
CA ALA A 5 -17.66 6.80 3.90
C ALA A 5 -18.25 6.46 5.27
N MET A 6 -18.79 7.45 5.98
CA MET A 6 -19.40 7.26 7.30
C MET A 6 -20.88 7.63 7.28
N THR A 7 -21.71 6.85 7.97
CA THR A 7 -23.15 7.13 8.14
C THR A 7 -23.56 7.10 9.60
N ARG A 8 -24.47 8.02 9.96
CA ARG A 8 -25.19 8.06 11.26
C ARG A 8 -26.47 7.23 11.26
N GLN A 9 -26.84 6.64 10.13
CA GLN A 9 -27.97 5.71 10.05
C GLN A 9 -27.59 4.36 10.67
N SER A 10 -28.46 3.35 10.58
CA SER A 10 -28.16 2.03 11.13
C SER A 10 -27.09 1.28 10.34
N TYR A 11 -26.54 0.23 10.94
CA TYR A 11 -25.67 -0.74 10.26
C TYR A 11 -26.31 -1.30 9.00
N GLN A 12 -27.62 -1.61 9.05
CA GLN A 12 -28.38 -2.12 7.90
C GLN A 12 -28.45 -1.10 6.76
N ALA A 13 -28.57 0.19 7.08
CA ALA A 13 -28.54 1.24 6.06
C ALA A 13 -27.16 1.38 5.41
N ALA A 14 -26.08 1.26 6.19
CA ALA A 14 -24.72 1.24 5.67
C ALA A 14 -24.51 0.05 4.70
N GLN A 15 -24.97 -1.15 5.08
CA GLN A 15 -24.90 -2.34 4.24
C GLN A 15 -25.72 -2.19 2.96
N TYR A 16 -26.97 -1.71 3.07
CA TYR A 16 -27.84 -1.47 1.94
C TYR A 16 -27.17 -0.52 0.94
N TRP A 17 -26.64 0.61 1.41
CA TRP A 17 -25.98 1.59 0.56
C TRP A 17 -24.74 1.02 -0.16
N ALA A 18 -23.91 0.28 0.56
CA ALA A 18 -22.73 -0.36 -0.02
C ALA A 18 -23.09 -1.34 -1.14
N GLN A 19 -24.16 -2.13 -0.95
CA GLN A 19 -24.65 -3.10 -1.93
C GLN A 19 -25.32 -2.41 -3.13
N THR A 20 -26.19 -1.44 -2.88
CA THR A 20 -26.94 -0.71 -3.91
C THR A 20 -26.02 0.07 -4.85
N HIS A 21 -24.93 0.66 -4.32
CA HIS A 21 -24.00 1.47 -5.09
C HIS A 21 -22.70 0.74 -5.46
N HIS A 22 -22.61 -0.57 -5.19
CA HIS A 22 -21.45 -1.40 -5.50
C HIS A 22 -20.12 -0.77 -5.02
N LEU A 23 -20.13 -0.22 -3.80
CA LEU A 23 -18.97 0.48 -3.26
C LEU A 23 -17.81 -0.51 -3.04
N THR A 24 -16.63 -0.15 -3.52
CA THR A 24 -15.39 -0.95 -3.37
C THR A 24 -14.56 -0.54 -2.17
N HIS A 25 -14.99 0.49 -1.44
CA HIS A 25 -14.39 0.94 -0.20
C HIS A 25 -15.31 0.67 0.99
N PRO A 26 -14.78 0.57 2.22
CA PRO A 26 -15.60 0.37 3.41
C PRO A 26 -16.62 1.51 3.62
N VAL A 27 -17.79 1.15 4.14
CA VAL A 27 -18.77 2.07 4.71
C VAL A 27 -18.82 1.82 6.21
N VAL A 28 -18.43 2.82 6.99
CA VAL A 28 -18.35 2.73 8.45
C VAL A 28 -19.64 3.26 9.06
N HIS A 29 -20.22 2.48 9.97
CA HIS A 29 -21.35 2.89 10.81
C HIS A 29 -20.80 3.28 12.19
N ASP A 30 -21.03 4.53 12.60
CA ASP A 30 -20.61 5.07 13.91
C ASP A 30 -21.83 5.24 14.83
N PRO A 31 -22.28 4.17 15.50
CA PRO A 31 -23.50 4.19 16.31
C PRO A 31 -23.37 5.15 17.51
N PRO A 32 -24.49 5.62 18.06
CA PRO A 32 -24.49 6.38 19.31
C PRO A 32 -23.76 5.64 20.45
N PRO A 33 -22.96 6.32 21.28
CA PRO A 33 -22.58 7.74 21.19
C PRO A 33 -21.47 7.93 20.15
N SER A 34 -21.84 8.46 18.97
CA SER A 34 -20.98 8.56 17.78
C SER A 34 -19.65 9.22 18.11
N THR A 35 -18.56 8.46 18.11
CA THR A 35 -17.25 8.94 18.57
C THR A 35 -16.46 9.51 17.40
N TYR A 36 -16.44 8.78 16.28
CA TYR A 36 -15.63 9.16 15.12
C TYR A 36 -16.26 10.29 14.32
N TYR A 37 -17.59 10.35 14.30
CA TYR A 37 -18.33 11.43 13.66
C TYR A 37 -17.91 12.79 14.23
N TRP A 38 -17.84 12.93 15.56
CA TRP A 38 -17.45 14.20 16.17
C TRP A 38 -15.95 14.51 16.07
N MET A 39 -15.11 13.50 15.82
CA MET A 39 -13.67 13.70 15.61
C MET A 39 -13.34 14.24 14.21
N TYR A 40 -14.11 13.83 13.20
CA TYR A 40 -13.79 14.10 11.79
C TYR A 40 -14.88 14.87 11.03
N SER A 41 -15.99 15.23 11.69
CA SER A 41 -17.10 15.99 11.12
C SER A 41 -17.55 17.15 12.01
N HIS A 42 -18.04 18.20 11.36
CA HIS A 42 -18.64 19.41 11.91
C HIS A 42 -20.17 19.32 12.05
N GLY A 43 -20.75 18.12 12.02
CA GLY A 43 -22.20 17.95 12.21
C GLY A 43 -23.04 18.04 10.93
N TYR A 44 -22.40 18.05 9.74
CA TYR A 44 -23.08 18.15 8.44
C TYR A 44 -22.75 16.98 7.52
N ILE A 45 -23.72 16.58 6.69
CA ILE A 45 -23.58 15.51 5.69
C ILE A 45 -24.07 16.04 4.33
N PRO A 46 -23.31 15.86 3.23
CA PRO A 46 -21.99 15.23 3.17
C PRO A 46 -20.89 16.15 3.71
N GLN A 47 -19.93 15.57 4.42
CA GLN A 47 -18.66 16.20 4.77
C GLN A 47 -17.53 15.29 4.27
N ASN A 48 -16.50 15.91 3.69
CA ASN A 48 -15.36 15.22 3.11
C ASN A 48 -14.10 15.66 3.83
N THR A 49 -13.43 14.69 4.46
CA THR A 49 -12.18 14.90 5.19
C THR A 49 -11.10 14.01 4.58
N LEU A 50 -9.96 14.58 4.22
CA LEU A 50 -8.80 13.84 3.72
C LEU A 50 -7.65 13.97 4.71
N THR A 51 -6.93 12.87 4.92
CA THR A 51 -5.75 12.82 5.78
C THR A 51 -4.54 12.27 5.03
N ASP A 52 -3.36 12.79 5.34
CA ASP A 52 -2.08 12.31 4.82
C ASP A 52 -1.63 10.98 5.48
N ARG A 53 -0.40 10.55 5.19
CA ARG A 53 0.21 9.35 5.80
C ARG A 53 0.56 9.50 7.29
N ASN A 54 0.62 10.73 7.78
CA ASN A 54 0.93 11.07 9.17
C ASN A 54 -0.34 11.33 9.99
N PHE A 55 -1.51 11.04 9.42
CA PHE A 55 -2.82 11.30 10.01
C PHE A 55 -3.12 12.79 10.25
N VAL A 56 -2.50 13.68 9.47
CA VAL A 56 -2.79 15.11 9.47
C VAL A 56 -3.91 15.38 8.46
N VAL A 57 -4.89 16.20 8.85
CA VAL A 57 -5.97 16.63 7.95
C VAL A 57 -5.42 17.61 6.91
N ILE A 58 -5.60 17.29 5.63
CA ILE A 58 -5.10 18.07 4.48
C ILE A 58 -6.24 18.71 3.67
N TYR A 59 -7.46 18.26 3.89
CA TYR A 59 -8.68 18.83 3.32
C TYR A 59 -9.85 18.51 4.25
N ASP A 60 -10.68 19.50 4.53
CA ASP A 60 -11.91 19.34 5.29
C ASP A 60 -12.96 20.35 4.78
N ALA A 61 -14.06 19.85 4.25
CA ALA A 61 -15.12 20.69 3.71
C ALA A 61 -16.51 20.04 3.77
N ILE A 62 -17.51 20.88 3.99
CA ILE A 62 -18.93 20.52 3.88
C ILE A 62 -19.35 20.60 2.41
N GLY A 63 -20.15 19.62 1.96
CA GLY A 63 -20.58 19.49 0.57
C GLY A 63 -19.61 18.65 -0.26
N TYR A 64 -20.04 18.30 -1.47
CA TYR A 64 -19.22 17.56 -2.43
C TYR A 64 -18.63 18.51 -3.48
N ASN A 65 -17.30 18.55 -3.57
CA ASN A 65 -16.57 19.26 -4.61
C ASN A 65 -15.46 18.35 -5.13
N GLN A 66 -15.74 17.63 -6.22
CA GLN A 66 -14.81 16.66 -6.81
C GLN A 66 -13.47 17.30 -7.18
N THR A 67 -13.51 18.47 -7.83
CA THR A 67 -12.29 19.16 -8.28
C THR A 67 -11.40 19.54 -7.10
N ALA A 68 -11.97 20.10 -6.03
CA ALA A 68 -11.21 20.48 -4.84
C ALA A 68 -10.59 19.25 -4.13
N ILE A 69 -11.36 18.16 -4.04
CA ILE A 69 -10.89 16.89 -3.46
C ILE A 69 -9.72 16.33 -4.27
N ILE A 70 -9.84 16.22 -5.60
CA ILE A 70 -8.77 15.70 -6.46
C ILE A 70 -7.52 16.57 -6.37
N ASN A 71 -7.65 17.90 -6.43
CA ASN A 71 -6.51 18.80 -6.32
C ASN A 71 -5.78 18.64 -4.98
N ALA A 72 -6.50 18.45 -3.87
CA ALA A 72 -5.91 18.22 -2.55
C ALA A 72 -5.15 16.89 -2.49
N ILE A 73 -5.67 15.85 -3.14
CA ILE A 73 -5.02 14.54 -3.28
C ILE A 73 -3.72 14.68 -4.08
N GLU A 74 -3.79 15.26 -5.27
CA GLU A 74 -2.65 15.40 -6.17
C GLU A 74 -1.51 16.21 -5.54
N ALA A 75 -1.85 17.28 -4.82
CA ALA A 75 -0.88 18.11 -4.10
C ALA A 75 -0.11 17.34 -2.99
N HIS A 76 -0.68 16.26 -2.44
CA HIS A 76 -0.04 15.45 -1.39
C HIS A 76 0.50 14.11 -1.92
N LEU A 77 0.18 13.74 -3.17
CA LEU A 77 0.78 12.59 -3.85
C LEU A 77 2.18 12.92 -4.38
N SER A 78 2.46 14.18 -4.74
CA SER A 78 3.79 14.60 -5.20
C SER A 78 4.90 14.39 -4.17
N ASP A 79 4.55 14.27 -2.88
CA ASP A 79 5.49 13.98 -1.79
C ASP A 79 5.81 12.48 -1.64
N ILE A 80 5.16 11.62 -2.42
CA ILE A 80 5.50 10.19 -2.53
C ILE A 80 6.54 10.04 -3.66
N SER A 81 7.79 10.40 -3.38
CA SER A 81 8.90 9.99 -4.25
C SER A 81 9.18 8.50 -4.03
N VAL A 82 8.67 7.64 -4.91
CA VAL A 82 9.29 6.33 -5.10
C VAL A 82 10.53 6.61 -5.94
N VAL A 83 11.70 6.69 -5.29
CA VAL A 83 12.97 6.60 -6.01
C VAL A 83 13.05 5.16 -6.51
N LEU A 84 12.53 4.93 -7.71
CA LEU A 84 12.93 3.76 -8.46
C LEU A 84 14.43 3.91 -8.71
N PRO A 85 15.26 2.89 -8.46
CA PRO A 85 16.64 2.95 -8.93
C PRO A 85 16.57 3.20 -10.43
N ASP A 86 17.09 4.36 -10.85
CA ASP A 86 17.45 4.60 -12.23
C ASP A 86 18.51 3.57 -12.53
N GLU A 87 18.13 2.49 -13.19
CA GLU A 87 18.73 1.98 -14.42
C GLU A 87 17.92 0.73 -14.78
N SER A 88 17.56 0.59 -16.06
CA SER A 88 16.95 -0.65 -16.54
C SER A 88 18.01 -1.76 -16.44
N PRO A 89 17.86 -2.82 -15.62
CA PRO A 89 18.68 -3.99 -15.86
C PRO A 89 18.20 -4.58 -17.19
N ILE A 90 19.02 -4.45 -18.24
CA ILE A 90 18.84 -5.27 -19.44
C ILE A 90 19.09 -6.70 -18.99
N VAL A 91 18.01 -7.42 -18.67
CA VAL A 91 18.07 -8.85 -18.38
C VAL A 91 18.37 -9.55 -19.71
N VAL A 92 19.64 -9.85 -19.95
CA VAL A 92 20.04 -10.75 -21.04
C VAL A 92 19.77 -12.18 -20.56
N PRO A 93 19.09 -13.05 -21.34
CA PRO A 93 18.95 -14.45 -20.98
C PRO A 93 20.33 -15.08 -20.72
N GLY A 94 20.58 -15.52 -19.47
CA GLY A 94 21.87 -16.06 -19.02
C GLY A 94 22.80 -15.06 -18.30
N GLY A 95 22.40 -13.79 -18.16
CA GLY A 95 23.11 -12.80 -17.34
C GLY A 95 22.77 -12.92 -15.85
N GLY A 96 23.73 -12.62 -14.98
CA GLY A 96 23.51 -12.55 -13.53
C GLY A 96 22.62 -11.37 -13.14
N LEU A 97 21.81 -11.55 -12.11
CA LEU A 97 21.05 -10.47 -11.47
C LEU A 97 21.81 -10.04 -10.21
N GLU A 98 22.08 -8.74 -10.08
CA GLU A 98 22.69 -8.14 -8.89
C GLU A 98 21.71 -7.14 -8.29
N PHE A 99 21.47 -7.20 -6.97
CA PHE A 99 20.60 -6.27 -6.25
C PHE A 99 21.14 -6.00 -4.84
N ASP A 100 21.01 -4.75 -4.39
CA ASP A 100 21.37 -4.34 -3.04
C ASP A 100 20.18 -4.47 -2.09
N VAL A 101 20.39 -5.10 -0.92
CA VAL A 101 19.39 -5.15 0.16
C VAL A 101 19.86 -4.31 1.34
N THR A 102 19.11 -3.24 1.65
CA THR A 102 19.33 -2.46 2.87
C THR A 102 18.39 -2.91 3.98
N LEU A 103 18.93 -3.43 5.08
CA LEU A 103 18.17 -3.78 6.27
C LEU A 103 18.42 -2.74 7.37
N LYS A 104 17.38 -2.09 7.87
CA LYS A 104 17.47 -1.16 9.00
C LYS A 104 16.84 -1.79 10.25
N ASN A 105 17.60 -1.87 11.34
CA ASN A 105 17.09 -2.22 12.65
C ASN A 105 16.59 -0.95 13.36
N TRP A 106 15.30 -0.87 13.68
CA TRP A 106 14.69 0.25 14.42
C TRP A 106 14.57 -0.02 15.93
N GLY A 107 15.06 -1.17 16.43
CA GLY A 107 15.08 -1.50 17.85
C GLY A 107 16.31 -0.95 18.58
N THR A 108 16.23 -0.85 19.91
CA THR A 108 17.31 -0.41 20.81
C THR A 108 18.33 -1.50 21.15
N GLN A 109 18.09 -2.75 20.73
CA GLN A 109 18.96 -3.89 20.99
C GLN A 109 19.81 -4.22 19.76
N ALA A 110 21.08 -4.56 19.99
CA ALA A 110 21.98 -5.03 18.94
C ALA A 110 21.56 -6.45 18.50
N HIS A 111 21.33 -6.62 17.20
CA HIS A 111 21.12 -7.94 16.60
C HIS A 111 22.30 -8.26 15.69
N THR A 112 22.93 -9.42 15.91
CA THR A 112 23.97 -9.92 15.02
C THR A 112 23.31 -10.56 13.80
N PHE A 113 23.64 -10.07 12.61
CA PHE A 113 23.27 -10.74 11.38
C PHE A 113 24.20 -11.95 11.20
N HIS A 114 23.67 -13.16 11.29
CA HIS A 114 24.38 -14.31 10.76
C HIS A 114 24.26 -14.24 9.25
N ALA A 115 25.40 -14.13 8.56
CA ALA A 115 25.43 -14.12 7.10
C ALA A 115 24.58 -15.28 6.56
N LEU A 116 23.88 -15.04 5.46
CA LEU A 116 23.27 -16.11 4.68
C LEU A 116 24.44 -16.94 4.14
N LEU A 117 24.80 -18.01 4.84
CA LEU A 117 25.67 -19.04 4.28
C LEU A 117 24.91 -19.63 3.10
N ASP A 118 25.49 -19.46 1.92
CA ASP A 118 24.96 -19.83 0.62
C ASP A 118 24.49 -21.29 0.59
N GLY A 119 23.21 -21.49 0.88
CA GLY A 119 22.54 -22.79 0.89
C GLY A 119 21.10 -22.71 0.38
N ILE A 120 20.65 -21.54 -0.06
CA ILE A 120 19.31 -21.32 -0.60
C ILE A 120 19.27 -21.65 -2.10
N PHE A 121 20.41 -21.52 -2.80
CA PHE A 121 20.56 -21.95 -4.18
C PHE A 121 21.61 -23.06 -4.21
N PRO A 122 21.23 -24.35 -4.26
CA PRO A 122 22.20 -25.39 -4.52
C PRO A 122 22.87 -25.07 -5.86
N ASP A 123 24.20 -24.99 -5.86
CA ASP A 123 25.03 -24.96 -7.05
C ASP A 123 24.62 -26.16 -7.92
N HIS A 124 23.85 -25.86 -8.97
CA HIS A 124 23.62 -26.83 -10.03
C HIS A 124 24.84 -26.81 -10.93
N THR A 125 25.94 -27.42 -10.49
CA THR A 125 27.05 -27.71 -11.39
C THR A 125 26.46 -28.53 -12.54
N PRO A 126 26.64 -28.13 -13.81
CA PRO A 126 26.14 -28.91 -14.93
C PRO A 126 26.73 -30.32 -14.86
N VAL A 127 25.87 -31.34 -14.83
CA VAL A 127 26.33 -32.74 -14.94
C VAL A 127 27.08 -32.87 -16.28
N PRO A 128 28.34 -33.34 -16.31
CA PRO A 128 29.06 -33.53 -17.56
C PRO A 128 28.29 -34.50 -18.44
N ILE A 129 27.87 -34.05 -19.63
CA ILE A 129 27.28 -34.91 -20.64
C ILE A 129 28.40 -35.84 -21.13
N ASN A 130 28.35 -37.12 -20.75
CA ASN A 130 29.31 -38.12 -21.24
C ASN A 130 29.09 -38.29 -22.76
N PRO A 131 30.05 -37.96 -23.64
CA PRO A 131 29.83 -38.00 -25.09
C PRO A 131 29.91 -39.41 -25.70
N LEU A 132 30.02 -40.47 -24.90
CA LEU A 132 30.27 -41.83 -25.37
C LEU A 132 29.05 -42.73 -25.26
N MET A 133 28.00 -42.42 -26.01
CA MET A 133 27.08 -43.44 -26.53
C MET A 133 26.58 -43.00 -27.91
N GLY A 134 27.33 -43.38 -28.96
CA GLY A 134 26.82 -43.40 -30.32
C GLY A 134 25.73 -44.46 -30.48
N PRO A 135 24.84 -44.34 -31.49
CA PRO A 135 23.73 -45.26 -31.67
C PRO A 135 24.23 -46.66 -32.06
N VAL A 136 23.60 -47.68 -31.45
CA VAL A 136 23.70 -49.10 -31.87
C VAL A 136 22.64 -49.37 -32.93
#